data_AF-A0A8J6LLJ5-F1
#
_entry.id   AF-A0A8J6LLJ5-F1
#
_cell.length_a   1.000
_cell.length_b   1.000
_cell.length_c   1.000
_cell.angle_alpha   90.00
_cell.angle_beta   90.00
_cell.angle_gamma   90.00
#
_symmetry.space_group_name_H-M   'P 1'
#
loop_
_entity.id
_entity.type
_entity.pdbx_description
1 polymer ?
#
loop_
_entity_poly.entity_id
_entity_poly.type
_entity_poly.pdbx_seq_one_letter_code
_entity_poly.pdbx_strand_id
1 'polypeptide(L)'
;MAGASPIPASSGLTTRHRLNRYGDRDLNQALHHITITRERCHPPTRDYINRRTAEGKTRKEIRRCLKRYLARQIFKILENNPPTQLDTT
;
A
#
# COMPACT_ATOMS: atom_id res chain seq x y z
N MET A 1 1.37 -9.37 -9.05
CA MET A 1 1.65 -8.49 -7.87
C MET A 1 1.79 -7.03 -8.31
N ALA A 2 1.28 -6.07 -7.52
CA ALA A 2 1.06 -4.65 -7.87
C ALA A 2 2.27 -3.70 -7.78
N GLY A 3 3.51 -4.18 -7.90
CA GLY A 3 4.70 -3.32 -7.70
C GLY A 3 4.84 -2.72 -6.27
N ALA A 4 4.14 -3.28 -5.27
CA ALA A 4 4.20 -2.81 -3.88
C ALA A 4 5.41 -3.38 -3.09
N SER A 5 6.24 -4.21 -3.72
CA SER A 5 7.42 -4.83 -3.09
C SER A 5 8.53 -3.79 -2.84
N PRO A 6 9.23 -3.81 -1.68
CA PRO A 6 10.28 -2.85 -1.37
C PRO A 6 11.52 -3.23 -2.18
N ILE A 7 12.06 -2.32 -2.99
CA ILE A 7 13.38 -2.55 -3.58
C ILE A 7 14.38 -1.75 -2.76
N PRO A 8 15.38 -2.41 -2.13
CA PRO A 8 16.43 -1.69 -1.42
C PRO A 8 17.16 -0.78 -2.42
N ALA A 9 17.43 0.44 -1.98
CA ALA A 9 18.11 1.47 -2.77
C ALA A 9 19.24 2.11 -1.96
N SER A 10 19.84 1.34 -1.07
CA SER A 10 20.87 1.77 -0.15
C SER A 10 22.10 0.87 -0.27
N SER A 11 23.26 1.48 -0.46
CA SER A 11 24.57 0.83 -0.43
C SER A 11 25.32 1.04 0.89
N GLY A 12 24.68 1.61 1.92
CA GLY A 12 25.29 1.96 3.22
C GLY A 12 24.30 2.01 4.39
N LEU A 13 24.62 2.78 5.45
CA LEU A 13 23.91 2.80 6.75
C LEU A 13 22.44 3.28 6.72
N THR A 14 21.99 3.89 5.60
CA THR A 14 20.65 4.48 5.48
C THR A 14 19.70 3.53 4.75
N THR A 15 18.71 2.96 5.44
CA THR A 15 17.72 2.07 4.81
C THR A 15 16.68 2.84 3.98
N ARG A 16 16.95 3.05 2.69
CA ARG A 16 15.99 3.64 1.74
C ARG A 16 15.48 2.60 0.74
N HIS A 17 14.22 2.77 0.35
CA HIS A 17 13.55 1.90 -0.61
C HIS A 17 13.11 2.68 -1.85
N ARG A 18 13.51 2.23 -3.04
CA ARG A 18 13.04 2.80 -4.31
C ARG A 18 11.69 2.22 -4.70
N LEU A 19 11.00 2.94 -5.59
CA LEU A 19 9.76 2.50 -6.21
C LEU A 19 10.05 1.31 -7.14
N ASN A 20 9.29 0.23 -7.00
CA ASN A 20 9.25 -0.82 -8.00
C ASN A 20 8.39 -0.37 -9.18
N ARG A 21 8.96 -0.36 -10.39
CA ARG A 21 8.27 0.02 -11.63
C ARG A 21 7.65 -1.20 -12.35
N TYR A 22 7.98 -2.41 -11.90
CA TYR A 22 7.47 -3.66 -12.46
C TYR A 22 6.22 -4.12 -11.70
N GLY A 23 5.37 -4.89 -12.39
CA GLY A 23 4.12 -5.43 -11.87
C GLY A 23 2.88 -4.85 -12.55
N ASP A 24 1.71 -5.24 -12.05
CA ASP A 24 0.42 -4.81 -12.56
C ASP A 24 0.18 -3.32 -12.29
N ARG A 25 0.03 -2.54 -13.37
CA ARG A 25 -0.14 -1.08 -13.31
C ARG A 25 -1.53 -0.67 -12.87
N ASP A 26 -2.56 -1.40 -13.28
CA ASP A 26 -3.95 -1.08 -12.97
C ASP A 26 -4.22 -1.32 -11.49
N LEU A 27 -3.73 -2.44 -10.96
CA LEU A 27 -3.80 -2.71 -9.53
C LEU A 27 -3.02 -1.67 -8.71
N ASN A 28 -1.84 -1.23 -9.18
CA ASN A 28 -1.07 -0.18 -8.50
C ASN A 28 -1.77 1.19 -8.56
N GLN A 29 -2.51 1.48 -9.63
CA GLN A 29 -3.34 2.66 -9.80
C GLN A 29 -4.54 2.61 -8.83
N ALA A 30 -5.26 1.49 -8.78
CA ALA A 30 -6.37 1.29 -7.83
C ALA A 30 -5.92 1.48 -6.37
N LEU A 31 -4.81 0.87 -5.97
CA LEU A 31 -4.22 1.06 -4.65
C LEU A 31 -3.81 2.52 -4.39
N HIS A 32 -3.41 3.27 -5.43
CA HIS A 32 -3.11 4.69 -5.31
C HIS A 32 -4.36 5.50 -4.96
N HIS A 33 -5.44 5.30 -5.70
CA HIS A 33 -6.71 5.98 -5.47
C HIS A 33 -7.28 5.67 -4.09
N ILE A 34 -7.24 4.41 -3.66
CA ILE A 34 -7.67 4.02 -2.30
C ILE A 34 -6.83 4.74 -1.25
N THR A 35 -5.50 4.82 -1.45
CA THR A 35 -4.62 5.52 -0.52
C THR A 35 -4.96 7.01 -0.41
N ILE A 36 -5.17 7.71 -1.53
CA ILE A 36 -5.55 9.13 -1.55
C ILE A 36 -6.90 9.33 -0.85
N THR A 37 -7.86 8.45 -1.14
CA THR A 37 -9.20 8.53 -0.55
C THR A 37 -9.13 8.35 0.96
N ARG A 38 -8.43 7.31 1.44
CA ARG A 38 -8.24 7.08 2.89
C ARG A 38 -7.48 8.22 3.56
N GLU A 39 -6.52 8.83 2.89
CA GLU A 39 -5.81 10.01 3.41
C GLU A 39 -6.75 11.21 3.64
N ARG A 40 -7.86 11.32 2.89
CA ARG A 40 -8.86 12.39 3.04
C ARG A 40 -9.95 12.07 4.07
N CYS A 41 -10.49 10.85 4.05
CA CYS A 41 -11.72 10.53 4.79
C CYS A 41 -11.57 9.49 5.91
N HIS A 42 -10.43 8.81 6.06
CA HIS A 42 -10.28 7.71 7.02
C HIS A 42 -9.42 8.12 8.23
N PRO A 43 -10.02 8.34 9.42
CA PRO A 43 -9.30 8.81 10.60
C PRO A 43 -8.09 7.95 11.00
N PRO A 44 -8.19 6.59 11.02
CA PRO A 44 -7.04 5.76 11.39
C PRO A 44 -5.86 5.88 10.42
N THR A 45 -6.13 6.15 9.13
CA THR A 45 -5.06 6.41 8.16
C THR A 45 -4.39 7.76 8.42
N ARG A 46 -5.16 8.77 8.84
CA ARG A 46 -4.61 10.08 9.22
C ARG A 46 -3.71 9.97 10.44
N ASP A 47 -4.12 9.23 11.47
CA ASP A 47 -3.31 9.01 12.68
C ASP A 47 -2.01 8.27 12.36
N TYR A 48 -2.09 7.25 11.48
CA TYR A 48 -0.91 6.57 10.98
C TYR A 48 0.02 7.52 10.21
N ILE A 49 -0.51 8.39 9.35
CA ILE A 49 0.30 9.39 8.63
C ILE A 49 0.99 10.33 9.61
N ASN A 50 0.28 10.84 10.61
CA ASN A 50 0.82 11.73 11.63
C ASN A 50 1.96 11.07 12.40
N ARG A 51 1.75 9.84 12.89
CA ARG A 51 2.78 9.05 13.58
C ARG A 51 4.03 8.86 12.73
N ARG A 52 3.87 8.46 11.46
CA ARG A 52 5.00 8.21 10.56
C ARG A 52 5.69 9.49 10.10
N THR A 53 4.99 10.62 10.11
CA THR A 53 5.56 11.94 9.86
C THR A 53 6.43 12.36 11.05
N ALA A 54 5.97 12.11 12.28
CA ALA A 54 6.77 12.35 13.50
C ALA A 54 8.04 11.48 13.55
N GLU A 55 8.02 10.27 12.99
CA GLU A 55 9.21 9.41 12.79
C GLU A 55 10.19 9.95 11.70
N GLY A 56 9.91 11.11 11.10
CA GLY A 56 10.77 11.74 10.09
C GLY A 56 10.62 11.18 8.67
N LYS A 57 9.58 10.38 8.39
CA LYS A 57 9.37 9.83 7.04
C LYS A 57 8.72 10.83 6.11
N THR A 58 9.17 10.84 4.87
CA THR A 58 8.56 11.68 3.84
C THR A 58 7.16 11.16 3.48
N ARG A 59 6.26 12.07 3.10
CA ARG A 59 4.90 11.70 2.66
C ARG A 59 4.89 10.64 1.54
N LYS A 60 5.90 10.64 0.66
CA LYS A 60 6.10 9.62 -0.39
C LYS A 60 6.39 8.24 0.21
N GLU A 61 7.24 8.15 1.23
CA GLU A 61 7.53 6.89 1.93
C GLU A 61 6.34 6.37 2.72
N ILE A 62 5.60 7.27 3.38
CA ILE A 62 4.38 6.93 4.12
C ILE A 62 3.34 6.31 3.17
N ARG A 63 3.07 6.94 2.02
CA ARG A 63 2.15 6.38 1.01
C ARG A 63 2.61 5.02 0.47
N ARG A 64 3.91 4.79 0.30
CA ARG A 64 4.43 3.46 -0.08
C ARG A 64 4.16 2.41 1.00
N CYS A 65 4.32 2.76 2.28
CA CYS A 65 3.95 1.86 3.38
C CYS A 65 2.44 1.58 3.41
N LEU A 66 1.60 2.59 3.20
CA LEU A 66 0.15 2.44 3.14
C LEU A 66 -0.28 1.51 1.99
N LYS A 67 0.23 1.73 0.77
CA LYS A 67 -0.05 0.86 -0.38
C LYS A 67 0.27 -0.61 -0.10
N ARG A 68 1.39 -0.89 0.58
CA ARG A 68 1.76 -2.24 0.99
C ARG A 68 0.81 -2.82 2.03
N TYR A 69 0.43 -2.02 3.03
CA TYR A 69 -0.53 -2.43 4.04
C TYR A 69 -1.89 -2.77 3.41
N LEU A 70 -2.37 -1.94 2.48
CA LEU A 70 -3.59 -2.17 1.71
C LEU A 70 -3.51 -3.46 0.90
N ALA A 71 -2.42 -3.67 0.16
CA ALA A 71 -2.25 -4.88 -0.63
C ALA A 71 -2.30 -6.15 0.25
N ARG A 72 -1.65 -6.13 1.42
CA ARG A 72 -1.69 -7.25 2.39
C ARG A 72 -3.08 -7.44 2.98
N GLN A 73 -3.78 -6.35 3.30
CA GLN A 73 -5.14 -6.39 3.85
C GLN A 73 -6.11 -6.99 2.82
N ILE A 74 -6.08 -6.51 1.58
CA ILE A 74 -6.93 -7.01 0.49
C ILE A 74 -6.64 -8.49 0.23
N PHE A 75 -5.38 -8.89 0.18
CA PHE A 75 -5.01 -10.30 0.01
C PHE A 75 -5.62 -11.18 1.11
N LYS A 76 -5.50 -10.78 2.38
CA LYS A 76 -6.11 -11.52 3.50
C LYS A 76 -7.64 -11.58 3.43
N ILE A 77 -8.29 -10.50 2.98
CA ILE A 77 -9.75 -10.48 2.82
C ILE A 77 -10.18 -11.47 1.73
N LEU A 78 -9.46 -11.50 0.60
CA LEU A 78 -9.74 -12.42 -0.50
C LEU A 78 -9.45 -13.88 -0.14
N GLU A 79 -8.43 -14.13 0.68
CA GLU A 79 -8.10 -15.47 1.16
C GLU A 79 -9.12 -15.99 2.18
N ASN A 80 -9.61 -15.12 3.07
CA ASN A 80 -10.58 -15.47 4.11
C ASN A 80 -12.03 -15.46 3.61
N ASN A 81 -12.30 -14.86 2.46
CA ASN A 81 -13.62 -14.84 1.83
C ASN A 81 -13.51 -15.65 0.53
N PRO A 82 -13.73 -16.98 0.56
CA PRO A 82 -13.73 -17.77 -0.65
C PRO A 82 -14.74 -17.15 -1.62
N PRO A 83 -14.45 -17.13 -2.94
CA PRO A 83 -15.36 -16.56 -3.92
C PRO A 83 -16.72 -17.24 -3.72
N THR A 84 -17.72 -16.45 -3.31
CA THR A 84 -19.11 -16.87 -3.33
C THR A 84 -19.37 -17.32 -4.76
N GLN A 85 -19.63 -18.62 -4.94
CA GLN A 85 -19.98 -19.18 -6.24
C GLN A 85 -21.15 -18.34 -6.75
N LEU A 86 -20.91 -17.57 -7.81
CA LEU A 86 -22.00 -16.87 -8.48
C LEU A 86 -22.74 -17.98 -9.22
N ASP A 87 -23.87 -18.40 -8.67
CA ASP A 87 -24.78 -19.35 -9.31
C ASP A 87 -25.26 -18.74 -10.63
N THR A 88 -24.54 -19.06 -11.71
CA THR A 88 -25.00 -18.84 -13.08
C THR A 88 -26.23 -19.71 -13.30
N THR A 89 -27.40 -19.07 -13.23
CA THR A 89 -28.68 -19.60 -13.74
C THR A 89 -28.86 -19.18 -15.18
#